data_AF-A0A8T3R4B4-F1
#
_entry.id   AF-A0A8T3R4B4-F1
#
_cell.length_a   1.000
_cell.length_b   1.000
_cell.length_c   1.000
_cell.angle_alpha   90.00
_cell.angle_beta   90.00
_cell.angle_gamma   90.00
#
_symmetry.space_group_name_H-M   'P 1'
#
loop_
_entity.id
_entity.type
_entity.pdbx_description
1 polymer ?
#
loop_
_entity_poly.entity_id
_entity_poly.type
_entity_poly.pdbx_seq_one_letter_code
_entity_poly.pdbx_strand_id
1 'polypeptide(L)'
;MSTHVLNTEHGRPAVGVRVALYRLTDDGRPMRLTQALTNDDGRIDDLLERPLTAGDYRLEFGLGRGGFFERISLDIHVADVSRGYHVPLLLAPFSLTTYRGS
;
A
#
# COMPACT_ATOMS: atom_id res chain seq x y z
N MET A 1 -4.82 -7.02 5.33
CA MET A 1 -3.61 -6.60 4.58
C MET A 1 -3.28 -5.20 5.05
N SER A 2 -2.07 -4.96 5.54
CA SER A 2 -1.73 -3.70 6.20
C SER A 2 -0.61 -2.97 5.48
N THR A 3 -0.48 -1.67 5.75
CA THR A 3 0.64 -0.86 5.27
C THR A 3 1.08 0.13 6.33
N HIS A 4 2.32 0.60 6.18
CA HIS A 4 2.91 1.67 6.97
C HIS A 4 3.74 2.54 6.03
N VAL A 5 3.37 3.81 5.91
CA VAL A 5 4.06 4.77 5.07
C VAL A 5 4.91 5.68 5.95
N LEU A 6 6.22 5.66 5.72
CA LEU A 6 7.21 6.45 6.45
C LEU A 6 7.85 7.46 5.52
N ASN A 7 7.88 8.73 5.93
CA ASN A 7 8.71 9.75 5.32
C ASN A 7 10.11 9.66 5.92
N THR A 8 11.07 9.16 5.16
CA THR A 8 12.45 8.93 5.62
C THR A 8 13.33 10.17 5.56
N GLU A 9 12.93 11.22 4.83
CA GLU A 9 13.62 12.51 4.83
C GLU A 9 13.54 13.18 6.21
N HIS A 10 12.37 13.09 6.84
CA HIS A 10 12.11 13.71 8.15
C HIS A 10 12.04 12.68 9.30
N GLY A 11 12.21 11.39 9.01
CA GLY A 11 12.15 10.32 10.01
C GLY A 11 10.79 10.21 10.72
N ARG A 12 9.67 10.48 10.03
CA ARG A 12 8.33 10.51 10.62
C ARG A 12 7.30 9.74 9.78
N PRO A 13 6.19 9.30 10.38
CA PRO A 13 5.08 8.74 9.63
C PRO A 13 4.53 9.70 8.58
N ALA A 14 4.12 9.15 7.44
CA ALA A 14 3.42 9.91 6.41
C ALA A 14 1.91 9.79 6.66
N VAL A 15 1.36 10.80 7.32
CA VAL A 15 -0.05 10.89 7.70
C VAL A 15 -0.92 11.32 6.52
N GLY A 16 -2.14 10.78 6.42
CA GLY A 16 -3.12 11.18 5.42
C GLY A 16 -2.79 10.74 3.98
N VAL A 17 -1.85 9.81 3.80
CA VAL A 17 -1.55 9.21 2.50
C VAL A 17 -2.71 8.34 2.09
N ARG A 18 -3.29 8.61 0.91
CA ARG A 18 -4.35 7.80 0.35
C ARG A 18 -3.77 6.50 -0.18
N VAL A 19 -4.31 5.37 0.28
CA VAL A 19 -3.96 4.05 -0.23
C VAL A 19 -5.22 3.35 -0.72
N ALA A 20 -5.24 2.96 -1.99
CA ALA A 20 -6.30 2.17 -2.59
C ALA A 20 -5.82 0.73 -2.81
N LEU A 21 -6.66 -0.24 -2.45
CA LEU A 21 -6.42 -1.65 -2.71
C LEU A 21 -7.30 -2.12 -3.87
N TYR A 22 -6.70 -2.84 -4.81
CA TYR A 22 -7.38 -3.44 -5.94
C TYR A 22 -7.11 -4.94 -5.96
N ARG A 23 -8.08 -5.70 -6.47
CA ARG A 23 -7.87 -7.04 -6.98
C ARG A 23 -7.55 -6.94 -8.46
N LEU A 24 -6.58 -7.70 -8.95
CA LEU A 24 -6.37 -7.84 -10.40
C LEU A 24 -7.22 -8.99 -10.92
N THR A 25 -7.93 -8.75 -12.01
CA THR A 25 -8.63 -9.80 -12.79
C THR A 25 -7.62 -10.63 -13.58
N ASP A 26 -8.05 -11.76 -14.14
CA ASP A 26 -7.19 -12.66 -14.93
C ASP A 26 -6.56 -11.97 -16.15
N ASP A 27 -7.19 -10.92 -16.67
CA ASP A 27 -6.68 -10.07 -17.75
C ASP A 27 -5.89 -8.83 -17.25
N GLY A 28 -5.56 -8.79 -15.96
CA GLY A 28 -4.73 -7.77 -15.32
C GLY A 28 -5.42 -6.45 -15.03
N ARG A 29 -6.75 -6.35 -15.21
CA ARG A 29 -7.49 -5.11 -14.91
C ARG A 29 -7.67 -4.93 -13.40
N PRO A 30 -7.34 -3.76 -12.84
CA PRO A 30 -7.52 -3.50 -11.42
C PRO A 30 -8.98 -3.19 -11.08
N MET A 31 -9.58 -3.99 -10.20
CA MET A 31 -10.90 -3.76 -9.61
C MET A 31 -10.73 -3.26 -8.17
N ARG A 32 -11.13 -2.02 -7.89
CA ARG A 32 -10.95 -1.42 -6.57
C ARG A 32 -11.79 -2.15 -5.53
N LEU A 33 -11.15 -2.58 -4.46
CA LEU A 33 -11.79 -3.21 -3.31
C LEU A 33 -12.13 -2.16 -2.25
N THR A 34 -11.13 -1.38 -1.83
CA THR A 34 -11.20 -0.43 -0.72
C THR A 34 -10.26 0.75 -0.95
N GLN A 35 -10.42 1.78 -0.13
CA GLN A 35 -9.49 2.91 -0.06
C GLN A 35 -9.56 3.54 1.32
N ALA A 36 -8.40 3.84 1.90
CA ALA A 36 -8.29 4.50 3.20
C ALA A 36 -7.17 5.55 3.19
N LEU A 37 -7.10 6.33 4.26
CA LEU A 37 -6.00 7.25 4.54
C LEU A 37 -5.15 6.67 5.66
N THR A 38 -3.83 6.85 5.61
CA THR A 38 -2.96 6.52 6.73
C THR A 38 -3.30 7.37 7.96
N ASN A 39 -3.28 6.74 9.13
CA ASN A 39 -3.52 7.39 10.42
C ASN A 39 -2.31 8.24 10.87
N ASP A 40 -2.36 8.77 12.10
CA ASP A 40 -1.30 9.62 12.67
C ASP A 40 0.05 8.88 12.86
N ASP A 41 0.04 7.55 12.87
CA ASP A 41 1.22 6.69 12.86
C ASP A 41 1.58 6.23 11.44
N GLY A 42 0.98 6.81 10.40
CA GLY A 42 1.28 6.47 8.99
C GLY A 42 0.77 5.10 8.56
N ARG A 43 -0.14 4.47 9.32
CA ARG A 43 -0.58 3.08 9.12
C ARG A 43 -1.99 2.98 8.60
N ILE A 44 -2.24 1.86 7.94
CA ILE A 44 -3.58 1.31 7.74
C ILE A 44 -3.49 -0.15 8.20
N ASP A 45 -4.15 -0.45 9.31
CA ASP A 45 -4.05 -1.76 9.95
C ASP A 45 -4.77 -2.85 9.15
N ASP A 46 -5.85 -2.49 8.45
CA ASP A 46 -6.49 -3.38 7.51
C ASP A 46 -7.09 -2.65 6.30
N LEU A 47 -6.50 -2.89 5.14
CA LEU A 47 -7.03 -2.51 3.83
C LEU A 47 -8.10 -3.51 3.35
N LEU A 48 -8.15 -4.71 3.92
CA LEU A 48 -9.11 -5.73 3.53
C LEU A 48 -10.30 -5.68 4.49
N GLU A 49 -11.37 -4.99 4.12
CA GLU A 49 -12.65 -5.04 4.85
C GLU A 49 -13.39 -6.39 4.67
N ARG A 50 -12.67 -7.43 4.27
CA ARG A 50 -13.17 -8.77 3.89
C ARG A 50 -12.06 -9.81 4.04
N PRO A 51 -12.39 -11.11 4.14
CA PRO A 51 -11.37 -12.16 4.20
C PRO A 51 -10.41 -12.12 3.01
N LEU A 52 -9.12 -12.31 3.28
CA LEU A 52 -8.10 -12.41 2.25
C LEU A 52 -8.30 -13.69 1.43
N THR A 53 -8.23 -13.58 0.11
CA THR A 53 -8.23 -14.73 -0.81
C THR A 53 -6.97 -14.72 -1.65
N ALA A 54 -6.52 -15.90 -2.10
CA ALA A 54 -5.34 -16.02 -2.96
C ALA A 54 -5.57 -15.33 -4.31
N GLY A 55 -4.50 -14.79 -4.90
CA GLY A 55 -4.50 -14.10 -6.18
C GLY A 55 -3.70 -12.79 -6.15
N ASP A 56 -3.82 -12.02 -7.23
CA ASP A 56 -3.03 -10.80 -7.43
C ASP A 56 -3.78 -9.55 -6.98
N TYR A 57 -3.06 -8.67 -6.30
CA TYR A 57 -3.56 -7.42 -5.75
C TYR A 57 -2.66 -6.26 -6.14
N ARG A 58 -3.22 -5.05 -6.17
CA ARG A 58 -2.49 -3.81 -6.33
C ARG A 58 -2.73 -2.88 -5.15
N LEU A 59 -1.67 -2.38 -4.55
CA LEU A 59 -1.72 -1.23 -3.64
C LEU A 59 -1.31 0.03 -4.41
N GLU A 60 -2.16 1.05 -4.42
CA GLU A 60 -1.87 2.35 -5.04
C GLU A 60 -1.76 3.42 -3.95
N PHE A 61 -0.58 4.03 -3.83
CA PHE A 61 -0.26 5.09 -2.88
C PHE A 61 -0.32 6.45 -3.60
N GLY A 62 -1.19 7.35 -3.12
CA GLY A 62 -1.26 8.73 -3.60
C GLY A 62 -0.36 9.65 -2.78
N LEU A 63 0.74 10.12 -3.38
CA LEU A 63 1.81 10.86 -2.69
C LEU A 63 1.70 12.38 -2.80
N GLY A 64 0.62 12.87 -3.39
CA GLY A 64 0.40 14.31 -3.65
C GLY A 64 1.02 14.77 -4.96
N ARG A 65 0.77 16.02 -5.34
CA ARG A 65 1.30 16.62 -6.58
C ARG A 65 2.57 17.42 -6.31
N GLY A 66 3.44 17.53 -7.32
CA GLY A 66 4.61 18.41 -7.29
C GLY A 66 5.87 17.80 -6.66
N GLY A 67 5.82 16.56 -6.19
CA GLY A 67 6.99 15.74 -5.89
C GLY A 67 7.42 14.90 -7.08
N PHE A 68 8.60 14.28 -7.01
CA PHE A 68 9.08 13.37 -8.06
C PHE A 68 8.17 12.14 -8.21
N PHE A 69 7.73 11.57 -7.08
CA PHE A 69 6.71 10.53 -7.06
C PHE A 69 5.36 11.14 -6.69
N GLU A 70 4.42 11.20 -7.63
CA GLU A 70 3.04 11.61 -7.33
C GLU A 70 2.15 10.42 -6.97
N ARG A 71 2.52 9.23 -7.47
CA ARG A 71 1.78 7.99 -7.26
C ARG A 71 2.68 6.78 -7.44
N ILE A 72 2.46 5.75 -6.62
CA ILE A 72 3.13 4.45 -6.74
C ILE A 72 2.07 3.36 -6.73
N SER A 73 2.17 2.40 -7.67
CA SER A 73 1.35 1.18 -7.67
C SER A 73 2.25 -0.03 -7.49
N LEU A 74 1.93 -0.89 -6.53
CA LEU A 74 2.65 -2.13 -6.23
C LEU A 74 1.72 -3.31 -6.46
N ASP A 75 2.07 -4.16 -7.43
CA ASP A 75 1.39 -5.44 -7.66
C ASP A 75 2.04 -6.52 -6.81
N ILE A 76 1.22 -7.28 -6.08
CA ILE A 76 1.66 -8.35 -5.21
C ILE A 76 0.84 -9.61 -5.47
N HIS A 77 1.51 -10.76 -5.35
CA HIS A 77 0.88 -12.07 -5.42
C HIS A 77 0.65 -12.62 -4.01
N VAL A 78 -0.60 -12.99 -3.71
CA VAL A 78 -0.99 -13.67 -2.47
C VAL A 78 -1.19 -15.15 -2.76
N ALA A 79 -0.27 -15.98 -2.29
CA ALA A 79 -0.36 -17.45 -2.39
C ALA A 79 -0.88 -18.11 -1.10
N ASP A 80 -0.53 -17.55 0.07
CA ASP A 80 -0.82 -18.16 1.38
C ASP A 80 -1.69 -17.23 2.23
N VAL A 81 -3.00 -17.51 2.23
CA VAL A 81 -4.01 -16.70 2.93
C VAL A 81 -3.99 -16.85 4.45
N SER A 82 -3.21 -17.80 4.99
CA SER A 82 -3.09 -17.98 6.45
C SER A 82 -2.17 -16.95 7.10
N ARG A 83 -1.44 -16.16 6.31
CA ARG A 83 -0.46 -15.18 6.79
C ARG A 83 -0.95 -13.75 6.62
N GLY A 84 -0.48 -12.88 7.52
CA GLY A 84 -0.53 -11.45 7.31
C GLY A 84 0.27 -11.02 6.09
N TYR A 85 -0.20 -9.97 5.43
CA TYR A 85 0.55 -9.27 4.38
C TYR A 85 0.68 -7.82 4.81
N HIS A 86 1.88 -7.46 5.26
CA HIS A 86 2.26 -6.08 5.55
C HIS A 86 3.15 -5.56 4.42
N VAL A 87 2.75 -4.48 3.76
CA VAL A 87 3.47 -3.88 2.63
C VAL A 87 3.80 -2.42 2.96
N PRO A 88 4.88 -2.15 3.68
CA PRO A 88 5.30 -0.78 4.00
C PRO A 88 5.88 -0.05 2.79
N LEU A 89 5.87 1.28 2.89
CA LEU A 89 6.49 2.19 1.94
C LEU A 89 7.36 3.20 2.69
N LEU A 90 8.68 3.10 2.51
CA LEU A 90 9.64 4.08 3.00
C LEU A 90 9.90 5.07 1.86
N LEU A 91 9.56 6.34 2.06
CA LEU A 91 9.56 7.36 1.02
C LEU A 91 10.51 8.50 1.37
N ALA A 92 11.45 8.76 0.47
CA ALA A 92 12.25 9.98 0.39
C ALA A 92 11.86 10.76 -0.88
N PRO A 93 12.29 12.03 -1.05
CA PRO A 93 11.95 12.84 -2.22
C PRO A 93 12.26 12.18 -3.57
N PHE A 94 13.35 11.39 -3.65
CA PHE A 94 13.83 10.78 -4.91
C PHE A 94 14.18 9.29 -4.76
N SER A 95 13.81 8.66 -3.65
CA SER A 95 13.97 7.21 -3.48
C SER A 95 12.79 6.64 -2.69
N LEU A 96 12.55 5.35 -2.90
CA LEU A 96 11.53 4.61 -2.17
C LEU A 96 12.05 3.20 -1.88
N THR A 97 11.53 2.58 -0.83
CA THR A 97 11.76 1.17 -0.53
C THR A 97 10.48 0.54 -0.04
N THR A 98 10.21 -0.67 -0.51
CA THR A 98 9.10 -1.51 -0.07
C THR A 98 9.60 -2.94 0.10
N TYR A 99 8.91 -3.72 0.91
CA TYR A 99 9.22 -5.13 1.16
C TYR A 99 7.98 -5.84 1.69
N ARG A 100 8.03 -7.16 1.82
CA ARG A 100 6.99 -7.93 2.54
C ARG A 100 7.36 -8.02 4.02
N GLY A 101 6.61 -7.36 4.88
CA GLY A 101 6.65 -7.55 6.33
C GLY A 101 5.90 -8.81 6.77
N SER A 102 6.19 -9.26 7.98
CA SER A 102 5.48 -10.35 8.68
C SER A 102 4.11 -9.91 9.19
#